data_AF-A0AAN4YJM8-F1
#
_entry.id   AF-A0AAN4YJM8-F1
#
_cell.length_a   1.000
_cell.length_b   1.000
_cell.length_c   1.000
_cell.angle_alpha   90.00
_cell.angle_beta   90.00
_cell.angle_gamma   90.00
#
_symmetry.space_group_name_H-M   'P 1'
#
loop_
_entity.id
_entity.type
_entity.pdbx_description
1 polymer ?
#
loop_
_entity_poly.entity_id
_entity_poly.type
_entity_poly.pdbx_seq_one_letter_code
_entity_poly.pdbx_strand_id
1 'polypeptide(L)'
;MAPFVQDSVTPDIVSMANIESKSAALNHDRVQKPVADDFMYDFKYNHHLPTTDILGVDIPADCDAKKEAEGIVARLAKTMSEGDAQAFAGLFLDYDAILKAATDLFPQTKARSFQFLEPVPTVARPYTDYSYLQFVVSFETELVVASAVINAVLTQDGWRIYTMHTVAEGLKQFPEQPAPDGHMTGITSWASQRSEAINNVDPEILIIGGGQK
;
A
#
# COMPACT_ATOMS: atom_id res chain seq x y z
N MET A 1 -56.35 -14.15 71.86
CA MET A 1 -55.75 -14.97 72.93
C MET A 1 -55.76 -16.40 72.44
N ALA A 2 -54.60 -17.07 72.48
CA ALA A 2 -54.35 -18.48 72.08
C ALA A 2 -54.28 -18.75 70.54
N PRO A 3 -53.60 -19.83 70.09
CA PRO A 3 -52.20 -19.76 69.65
C PRO A 3 -51.95 -20.49 68.31
N PHE A 4 -50.70 -20.43 67.89
CA PHE A 4 -50.08 -21.16 66.78
C PHE A 4 -50.12 -22.68 67.02
N VAL A 5 -50.47 -23.46 65.98
CA VAL A 5 -50.18 -24.90 65.88
C VAL A 5 -49.40 -25.09 64.59
N GLN A 6 -48.14 -25.46 64.74
CA GLN A 6 -47.28 -25.95 63.67
C GLN A 6 -47.27 -27.46 63.80
N ASP A 7 -47.75 -28.17 62.78
CA ASP A 7 -47.37 -29.56 62.57
C ASP A 7 -47.13 -29.80 61.07
N SER A 8 -46.09 -30.60 60.87
CA SER A 8 -45.28 -30.86 59.69
C SER A 8 -45.95 -31.58 58.51
N VAL A 9 -45.16 -31.74 57.42
CA VAL A 9 -45.26 -32.66 56.25
C VAL A 9 -45.53 -31.85 54.97
N THR A 10 -44.70 -31.76 53.92
CA THR A 10 -43.63 -32.59 53.30
C THR A 10 -42.75 -31.65 52.43
N PRO A 11 -41.49 -32.00 52.08
CA PRO A 11 -40.71 -31.19 51.15
C PRO A 11 -41.25 -31.38 49.73
N ASP A 12 -41.73 -30.31 49.10
CA ASP A 12 -41.93 -30.31 47.65
C ASP A 12 -40.56 -30.48 46.99
N ILE A 13 -40.35 -31.66 46.42
CA ILE A 13 -39.16 -31.99 45.66
C ILE A 13 -39.25 -31.17 44.37
N VAL A 14 -38.58 -30.02 44.34
CA VAL A 14 -38.41 -29.25 43.10
C VAL A 14 -37.50 -30.07 42.20
N SER A 15 -38.10 -30.67 41.17
CA SER A 15 -37.39 -31.29 40.06
C SER A 15 -36.32 -30.35 39.51
N MET A 16 -35.06 -30.81 39.47
CA MET A 16 -33.92 -30.12 38.85
C MET A 16 -34.11 -29.87 37.34
N ALA A 17 -35.21 -30.32 36.73
CA ALA A 17 -35.50 -30.10 35.31
C ALA A 17 -35.97 -28.66 34.98
N ASN A 18 -36.30 -27.83 35.98
CA ASN A 18 -36.83 -26.47 35.74
C ASN A 18 -35.85 -25.33 36.00
N ILE A 19 -34.55 -25.62 36.16
CA ILE A 19 -33.51 -24.59 36.06
C ILE A 19 -32.99 -24.63 34.62
N GLU A 20 -33.87 -24.40 33.65
CA GLU A 20 -33.39 -23.90 32.36
C GLU A 20 -32.83 -22.51 32.64
N SER A 21 -31.51 -22.42 32.60
CA SER A 21 -30.82 -21.14 32.56
C SER A 21 -31.47 -20.30 31.48
N LYS A 22 -32.18 -19.24 31.87
CA LYS A 22 -32.43 -18.12 30.97
C LYS A 22 -31.07 -17.48 30.66
N SER A 23 -30.23 -18.15 29.88
CA SER A 23 -29.30 -17.47 29.01
C SER A 23 -30.19 -16.78 27.99
N ALA A 24 -30.64 -15.58 28.32
CA ALA A 24 -31.10 -14.65 27.31
C ALA A 24 -29.93 -14.55 26.33
N ALA A 25 -30.04 -15.26 25.19
CA ALA A 25 -29.14 -15.04 24.08
C ALA A 25 -29.26 -13.55 23.78
N LEU A 26 -28.24 -12.79 24.17
CA LEU A 26 -28.15 -11.39 23.83
C LEU A 26 -28.21 -11.37 22.30
N ASN A 27 -29.32 -10.87 21.77
CA ASN A 27 -29.49 -10.75 20.35
C ASN A 27 -28.57 -9.60 19.93
N HIS A 28 -27.34 -9.94 19.57
CA HIS A 28 -26.26 -8.99 19.27
C HIS A 28 -26.63 -8.05 18.10
N ASP A 29 -27.65 -8.40 17.30
CA ASP A 29 -28.20 -7.56 16.24
C ASP A 29 -29.02 -6.36 16.75
N ARG A 30 -29.42 -6.34 18.02
CA ARG A 30 -30.17 -5.22 18.62
C ARG A 30 -29.30 -4.27 19.45
N VAL A 31 -28.01 -4.56 19.55
CA VAL A 31 -27.05 -3.66 20.18
C VAL A 31 -26.54 -2.71 19.09
N GLN A 32 -26.68 -1.40 19.32
CA GLN A 32 -26.13 -0.41 18.40
C GLN A 32 -24.61 -0.58 18.36
N LYS A 33 -24.12 -1.12 17.24
CA LYS A 33 -22.70 -1.40 17.07
C LYS A 33 -21.94 -0.08 17.00
N PRO A 34 -20.80 0.07 17.70
CA PRO A 34 -19.98 1.29 17.62
C PRO A 34 -19.51 1.59 16.19
N VAL A 35 -19.40 0.55 15.37
CA VAL A 35 -18.87 0.54 14.02
C VAL A 35 -19.67 -0.48 13.21
N ALA A 36 -19.94 -0.19 11.94
CA ALA A 36 -20.66 -1.11 11.05
C ALA A 36 -19.84 -2.40 10.80
N ASP A 37 -20.53 -3.51 10.57
CA ASP A 37 -19.87 -4.83 10.40
C ASP A 37 -18.94 -4.87 9.17
N ASP A 38 -19.21 -4.03 8.18
CA ASP A 38 -18.45 -3.86 6.95
C ASP A 38 -17.37 -2.78 7.05
N PHE A 39 -17.22 -2.04 8.16
CA PHE A 39 -16.30 -0.90 8.25
C PHE A 39 -14.84 -1.23 7.93
N MET A 40 -14.38 -2.46 8.24
CA MET A 40 -13.03 -2.93 7.92
C MET A 40 -12.87 -3.36 6.45
N TYR A 41 -13.97 -3.59 5.73
CA TYR A 41 -14.02 -4.09 4.36
C TYR A 41 -14.61 -3.09 3.36
N ASP A 42 -15.28 -2.04 3.84
CA ASP A 42 -15.64 -0.83 3.11
C ASP A 42 -14.38 0.03 2.94
N PHE A 43 -13.38 -0.56 2.26
CA PHE A 43 -12.22 0.18 1.83
C PHE A 43 -12.72 1.29 0.92
N LYS A 44 -12.64 2.54 1.41
CA LYS A 44 -12.90 3.77 0.65
C LYS A 44 -12.03 3.96 -0.60
N TYR A 45 -11.23 2.97 -0.95
CA TYR A 45 -10.22 2.98 -2.01
C TYR A 45 -10.48 1.96 -3.11
N ASN A 46 -11.74 1.53 -3.30
CA ASN A 46 -12.18 0.81 -4.50
C ASN A 46 -12.25 1.77 -5.71
N HIS A 47 -11.13 2.42 -6.03
CA HIS A 47 -11.00 3.17 -7.27
C HIS A 47 -10.90 2.15 -8.41
N HIS A 48 -11.74 2.31 -9.43
CA HIS A 48 -11.67 1.47 -10.61
C HIS A 48 -10.27 1.58 -11.23
N LEU A 49 -9.72 0.43 -11.66
CA LEU A 49 -8.49 0.45 -12.44
C LEU A 49 -8.72 1.34 -13.67
N PRO A 50 -7.72 2.14 -14.08
CA PRO A 50 -7.86 3.03 -15.23
C PRO A 50 -7.72 2.20 -16.51
N THR A 51 -8.77 1.45 -16.84
CA THR A 51 -8.83 0.59 -18.02
C THR A 51 -9.08 1.40 -19.27
N THR A 52 -8.73 0.85 -20.43
CA THR A 52 -8.95 1.46 -21.75
C THR A 52 -10.40 1.87 -21.97
N ASP A 53 -11.36 1.09 -21.46
CA ASP A 53 -12.79 1.40 -21.55
C ASP A 53 -13.17 2.67 -20.78
N ILE A 54 -12.51 2.92 -19.64
CA ILE A 54 -12.74 4.11 -18.80
C ILE A 54 -11.99 5.31 -19.34
N LEU A 55 -10.74 5.11 -19.77
CA LEU A 55 -9.88 6.19 -20.28
C LEU A 55 -10.25 6.63 -21.70
N GLY A 56 -10.91 5.74 -22.46
CA GLY A 56 -11.32 5.98 -23.85
C GLY A 56 -10.16 6.06 -24.85
N VAL A 57 -8.95 5.68 -24.43
CA VAL A 57 -7.73 5.69 -25.25
C VAL A 57 -6.78 4.59 -24.76
N ASP A 58 -6.03 3.99 -25.70
CA ASP A 58 -4.96 3.03 -25.41
C ASP A 58 -3.61 3.62 -25.83
N ILE A 59 -2.53 3.13 -25.20
CA ILE A 59 -1.16 3.55 -25.49
C ILE A 59 -0.71 2.91 -26.82
N PRO A 60 -0.34 3.70 -27.84
CA PRO A 60 0.10 3.19 -29.14
C PRO A 60 1.26 2.18 -29.02
N ALA A 61 1.28 1.19 -29.92
CA ALA A 61 2.32 0.15 -29.92
C ALA A 61 3.72 0.70 -30.24
N ASP A 62 3.77 1.79 -31.02
CA ASP A 62 4.97 2.52 -31.44
C ASP A 62 5.33 3.69 -30.49
N CYS A 63 4.69 3.75 -29.31
CA CYS A 63 4.96 4.78 -28.31
C CYS A 63 6.43 4.79 -27.88
N ASP A 64 7.09 5.95 -28.04
CA ASP A 64 8.43 6.18 -27.50
C ASP A 64 8.34 6.43 -25.99
N ALA A 65 8.36 5.34 -25.24
CA ALA A 65 8.26 5.33 -23.78
C ALA A 65 9.25 6.29 -23.11
N LYS A 66 10.47 6.42 -23.66
CA LYS A 66 11.50 7.27 -23.08
C LYS A 66 11.15 8.74 -23.27
N LYS A 67 10.79 9.14 -24.49
CA LYS A 67 10.41 10.51 -24.82
C LYS A 67 9.19 10.97 -24.03
N GLU A 68 8.18 10.11 -23.91
CA GLU A 68 6.97 10.44 -23.13
C GLU A 68 7.28 10.56 -21.64
N ALA A 69 8.10 9.65 -21.09
CA ALA A 69 8.56 9.74 -19.70
C ALA A 69 9.38 11.02 -19.45
N GLU A 70 10.27 11.41 -20.36
CA GLU A 70 11.03 12.67 -20.29
C GLU A 70 10.10 13.89 -20.19
N GLY A 71 9.03 13.91 -20.97
CA GLY A 71 8.01 14.96 -20.91
C GLY A 71 7.26 15.02 -19.58
N ILE A 72 6.95 13.87 -18.98
CA ILE A 72 6.32 13.79 -17.66
C ILE A 72 7.30 14.26 -16.58
N VAL A 73 8.54 13.78 -16.60
CA VAL A 73 9.57 14.12 -15.61
C VAL A 73 9.95 15.61 -15.70
N ALA A 74 10.00 16.19 -16.89
CA ALA A 74 10.25 17.62 -17.06
C ALA A 74 9.15 18.47 -16.39
N ARG A 75 7.87 18.08 -16.55
CA ARG A 75 6.75 18.74 -15.87
C ARG A 75 6.85 18.56 -14.35
N LEU A 76 7.10 17.33 -13.89
CA LEU A 76 7.27 17.00 -12.47
C LEU A 76 8.39 17.83 -11.82
N ALA A 77 9.55 17.88 -12.46
CA ALA A 77 10.71 18.63 -12.00
C ALA A 77 10.40 20.13 -11.91
N LYS A 78 9.74 20.68 -12.94
CA LYS A 78 9.32 22.08 -12.94
C LYS A 78 8.37 22.37 -11.78
N THR A 79 7.25 21.65 -11.68
CA THR A 79 6.20 21.94 -10.68
C THR A 79 6.72 21.78 -9.25
N MET A 80 7.53 20.74 -8.98
CA MET A 80 8.08 20.50 -7.64
C MET A 80 9.22 21.47 -7.27
N SER A 81 9.93 22.03 -8.24
CA SER A 81 10.98 23.04 -7.98
C SER A 81 10.38 24.45 -7.77
N GLU A 82 9.33 24.78 -8.52
CA GLU A 82 8.59 26.04 -8.36
C GLU A 82 7.76 26.02 -7.06
N GLY A 83 7.33 24.83 -6.62
CA GLY A 83 6.41 24.65 -5.49
C GLY A 83 4.95 24.92 -5.90
N ASP A 84 4.62 24.69 -7.18
CA ASP A 84 3.28 24.85 -7.70
C ASP A 84 2.44 23.61 -7.41
N ALA A 85 1.68 23.66 -6.30
CA ALA A 85 0.83 22.57 -5.86
C ALA A 85 -0.30 22.25 -6.85
N GLN A 86 -0.84 23.26 -7.53
CA GLN A 86 -1.95 23.09 -8.47
C GLN A 86 -1.49 22.37 -9.73
N ALA A 87 -0.37 22.82 -10.30
CA ALA A 87 0.19 22.20 -11.49
C ALA A 87 0.71 20.78 -11.19
N PHE A 88 1.30 20.56 -10.02
CA PHE A 88 1.73 19.23 -9.59
C PHE A 88 0.55 18.26 -9.43
N ALA A 89 -0.51 18.67 -8.72
CA ALA A 89 -1.68 17.83 -8.53
C ALA A 89 -2.37 17.49 -9.86
N GLY A 90 -2.40 18.43 -10.80
CA GLY A 90 -2.91 18.21 -12.16
C GLY A 90 -2.11 17.21 -13.01
N LEU A 91 -0.93 16.75 -12.56
CA LEU A 91 -0.22 15.65 -13.20
C LEU A 91 -0.85 14.29 -12.88
N PHE A 92 -1.61 14.17 -11.80
CA PHE A 92 -2.19 12.91 -11.35
C PHE A 92 -3.59 12.70 -11.92
N LEU A 93 -4.02 11.44 -12.01
CA LEU A 93 -5.36 11.08 -12.44
C LEU A 93 -6.41 11.52 -11.40
N ASP A 94 -6.14 11.23 -10.12
CA ASP A 94 -6.93 11.69 -8.97
C ASP A 94 -6.12 12.73 -8.19
N TYR A 95 -6.69 13.91 -7.93
CA TYR A 95 -5.88 15.07 -7.51
C TYR A 95 -6.32 15.78 -6.22
N ASP A 96 -7.52 15.57 -5.66
CA ASP A 96 -8.01 16.37 -4.53
C ASP A 96 -7.16 16.24 -3.25
N ALA A 97 -6.85 15.00 -2.85
CA ALA A 97 -6.01 14.75 -1.67
C ALA A 97 -4.55 15.15 -1.91
N ILE A 98 -4.07 14.96 -3.15
CA ILE A 98 -2.70 15.30 -3.56
C ILE A 98 -2.50 16.81 -3.54
N LEU A 99 -3.48 17.58 -4.04
CA LEU A 99 -3.46 19.03 -4.03
C LEU A 99 -3.35 19.58 -2.60
N LYS A 100 -4.14 19.02 -1.68
CA LYS A 100 -4.07 19.41 -0.28
C LYS A 100 -2.68 19.15 0.31
N ALA A 101 -2.16 17.94 0.14
CA ALA A 101 -0.83 17.58 0.63
C ALA A 101 0.29 18.44 0.02
N ALA A 102 0.24 18.69 -1.29
CA ALA A 102 1.22 19.51 -2.00
C ALA A 102 1.17 20.98 -1.55
N THR A 103 -0.02 21.53 -1.32
CA THR A 103 -0.22 22.90 -0.82
C THR A 103 0.43 23.08 0.55
N ASP A 104 0.31 22.08 1.42
CA ASP A 104 0.89 22.13 2.77
C ASP A 104 2.42 21.92 2.75
N LEU A 105 2.94 21.05 1.87
CA LEU A 105 4.34 20.62 1.89
C LEU A 105 5.29 21.47 1.04
N PHE A 106 4.87 21.93 -0.14
CA PHE A 106 5.75 22.64 -1.08
C PHE A 106 6.34 23.98 -0.59
N PRO A 107 5.71 24.73 0.33
CA PRO A 107 6.36 25.88 0.95
C PRO A 107 7.65 25.53 1.70
N GLN A 108 7.76 24.30 2.21
CA GLN A 108 8.90 23.83 3.01
C GLN A 108 9.80 22.84 2.25
N THR A 109 9.23 22.04 1.35
CA THR A 109 9.92 20.92 0.70
C THR A 109 9.82 21.04 -0.81
N LYS A 110 10.93 21.40 -1.44
CA LYS A 110 11.09 21.43 -2.90
C LYS A 110 11.98 20.29 -3.36
N ALA A 111 11.70 19.77 -4.55
CA ALA A 111 12.50 18.72 -5.18
C ALA A 111 13.28 19.25 -6.39
N ARG A 112 14.44 18.67 -6.66
CA ARG A 112 15.33 19.01 -7.77
C ARG A 112 16.14 17.79 -8.22
N SER A 113 16.96 18.00 -9.26
CA SER A 113 17.95 17.02 -9.72
C SER A 113 17.34 15.68 -10.16
N PHE A 114 16.23 15.74 -10.90
CA PHE A 114 15.56 14.55 -11.41
C PHE A 114 16.42 13.81 -12.45
N GLN A 115 16.61 12.51 -12.28
CA GLN A 115 17.36 11.64 -13.19
C GLN A 115 16.64 10.30 -13.34
N PHE A 116 16.72 9.68 -14.52
CA PHE A 116 16.19 8.33 -14.70
C PHE A 116 17.11 7.29 -14.06
N LEU A 117 16.50 6.29 -13.44
CA LEU A 117 17.16 5.08 -12.96
C LEU A 117 16.78 3.89 -13.85
N GLU A 118 17.51 2.80 -13.71
CA GLU A 118 17.11 1.52 -14.28
C GLU A 118 15.94 0.92 -13.46
N PRO A 119 14.99 0.22 -14.11
CA PRO A 119 14.91 -0.07 -15.54
C PRO A 119 14.50 1.14 -16.39
N VAL A 120 14.91 1.13 -17.66
CA VAL A 120 14.53 2.17 -18.63
C VAL A 120 13.01 2.29 -18.75
N PRO A 121 12.49 3.49 -19.11
CA PRO A 121 11.06 3.69 -19.32
C PRO A 121 10.48 2.68 -20.31
N THR A 122 9.39 2.02 -19.92
CA THR A 122 8.73 0.99 -20.74
C THR A 122 7.22 1.06 -20.61
N VAL A 123 6.51 0.73 -21.69
CA VAL A 123 5.05 0.56 -21.64
C VAL A 123 4.74 -0.88 -21.24
N ALA A 124 4.20 -1.05 -20.05
CA ALA A 124 3.70 -2.32 -19.55
C ALA A 124 2.24 -2.53 -19.99
N ARG A 125 1.94 -3.76 -20.40
CA ARG A 125 0.59 -4.20 -20.81
C ARG A 125 0.25 -5.53 -20.13
N PRO A 126 0.01 -5.53 -18.80
CA PRO A 126 -0.28 -6.77 -18.08
C PRO A 126 -1.64 -7.38 -18.45
N TYR A 127 -2.61 -6.55 -18.87
CA TYR A 127 -3.93 -6.98 -19.34
C TYR A 127 -4.26 -6.32 -20.68
N THR A 128 -5.25 -6.86 -21.38
CA THR A 128 -5.66 -6.37 -22.71
C THR A 128 -6.28 -4.97 -22.65
N ASP A 129 -6.95 -4.67 -21.55
CA ASP A 129 -7.68 -3.43 -21.27
C ASP A 129 -6.94 -2.52 -20.28
N TYR A 130 -5.67 -2.82 -19.98
CA TYR A 130 -4.88 -2.00 -19.05
C TYR A 130 -3.42 -1.92 -19.49
N SER A 131 -3.01 -0.71 -19.82
CA SER A 131 -1.65 -0.36 -20.21
C SER A 131 -1.17 0.87 -19.44
N TYR A 132 0.11 0.91 -19.09
CA TYR A 132 0.72 2.04 -18.40
C TYR A 132 2.19 2.21 -18.79
N LEU A 133 2.68 3.44 -18.76
CA LEU A 133 4.07 3.79 -18.90
C LEU A 133 4.74 3.76 -17.53
N GLN A 134 5.68 2.84 -17.33
CA GLN A 134 6.46 2.67 -16.10
C GLN A 134 7.85 3.24 -16.27
N PHE A 135 8.30 4.02 -15.28
CA PHE A 135 9.67 4.52 -15.22
C PHE A 135 10.09 4.80 -13.78
N VAL A 136 11.40 4.83 -13.55
CA VAL A 136 11.99 5.09 -12.23
C VAL A 136 12.82 6.36 -12.29
N VAL A 137 12.66 7.23 -11.30
CA VAL A 137 13.44 8.47 -11.18
C VAL A 137 14.08 8.58 -9.81
N SER A 138 15.29 9.12 -9.77
CA SER A 138 15.85 9.71 -8.55
C SER A 138 15.61 11.22 -8.56
N PHE A 139 15.49 11.78 -7.37
CA PHE A 139 15.44 13.22 -7.14
C PHE A 139 15.92 13.53 -5.73
N GLU A 140 16.12 14.80 -5.44
CA GLU A 140 16.61 15.23 -4.14
C GLU A 140 15.79 16.38 -3.60
N THR A 141 15.62 16.39 -2.28
CA THR A 141 15.18 17.56 -1.53
C THR A 141 16.39 18.21 -0.85
N GLU A 142 16.14 19.20 0.00
CA GLU A 142 17.18 19.76 0.86
C GLU A 142 17.77 18.71 1.81
N LEU A 143 16.95 17.79 2.32
CA LEU A 143 17.33 16.86 3.38
C LEU A 143 17.58 15.44 2.89
N VAL A 144 16.94 15.02 1.80
CA VAL A 144 16.82 13.60 1.42
C VAL A 144 17.22 13.40 -0.05
N VAL A 145 17.90 12.29 -0.33
CA VAL A 145 17.97 11.70 -1.67
C VAL A 145 16.86 10.66 -1.75
N ALA A 146 16.01 10.75 -2.77
CA ALA A 146 14.83 9.92 -2.91
C ALA A 146 14.74 9.30 -4.29
N SER A 147 14.01 8.19 -4.38
CA SER A 147 13.64 7.55 -5.63
C SER A 147 12.12 7.45 -5.74
N ALA A 148 11.62 7.32 -6.97
CA ALA A 148 10.22 7.05 -7.22
C ALA A 148 10.04 6.08 -8.39
N VAL A 149 9.14 5.12 -8.21
CA VAL A 149 8.57 4.31 -9.30
C VAL A 149 7.24 4.94 -9.68
N ILE A 150 7.10 5.29 -10.96
CA ILE A 150 5.95 6.02 -11.49
C ILE A 150 5.28 5.18 -12.58
N ASN A 151 3.97 5.02 -12.45
CA ASN A 151 3.11 4.47 -13.50
C ASN A 151 2.18 5.57 -14.01
N ALA A 152 2.27 5.88 -15.29
CA ALA A 152 1.43 6.86 -15.95
C ALA A 152 0.50 6.20 -16.97
N VAL A 153 -0.72 6.69 -17.07
CA VAL A 153 -1.72 6.25 -18.05
C VAL A 153 -1.98 7.38 -19.05
N LEU A 154 -2.32 7.00 -20.27
CA LEU A 154 -2.72 7.96 -21.30
C LEU A 154 -4.22 8.21 -21.19
N THR A 155 -4.62 9.48 -21.10
CA THR A 155 -6.04 9.88 -21.14
C THR A 155 -6.28 10.77 -22.37
N GLN A 156 -7.55 11.10 -22.66
CA GLN A 156 -7.90 12.02 -23.75
C GLN A 156 -7.23 13.40 -23.60
N ASP A 157 -6.92 13.81 -22.37
CA ASP A 157 -6.25 15.08 -22.05
C ASP A 157 -4.71 14.96 -22.00
N GLY A 158 -4.17 13.77 -22.28
CA GLY A 158 -2.75 13.44 -22.25
C GLY A 158 -2.33 12.57 -21.06
N TRP A 159 -1.03 12.52 -20.79
CA TRP A 159 -0.48 11.64 -19.76
C TRP A 159 -0.80 12.11 -18.34
N ARG A 160 -1.31 11.18 -17.53
CA ARG A 160 -1.57 11.34 -16.08
C ARG A 160 -0.85 10.27 -15.28
N ILE A 161 -0.29 10.66 -14.14
CA ILE A 161 0.29 9.74 -13.16
C ILE A 161 -0.86 9.03 -12.44
N TYR A 162 -0.87 7.70 -12.54
CA TYR A 162 -1.83 6.87 -11.81
C TYR A 162 -1.29 6.47 -10.45
N THR A 163 -0.04 6.00 -10.40
CA THR A 163 0.65 5.72 -9.14
C THR A 163 2.07 6.29 -9.13
N MET A 164 2.48 6.75 -7.96
CA MET A 164 3.83 7.19 -7.67
C MET A 164 4.20 6.67 -6.29
N HIS A 165 5.16 5.75 -6.23
CA HIS A 165 5.68 5.21 -4.98
C HIS A 165 7.05 5.80 -4.76
N THR A 166 7.21 6.55 -3.67
CA THR A 166 8.47 7.21 -3.32
C THR A 166 9.16 6.49 -2.17
N VAL A 167 10.49 6.49 -2.19
CA VAL A 167 11.34 5.98 -1.12
C VAL A 167 12.41 7.01 -0.81
N ALA A 168 12.65 7.25 0.48
CA ALA A 168 13.82 7.99 0.94
C ALA A 168 15.02 7.04 0.96
N GLU A 169 15.95 7.24 0.02
CA GLU A 169 17.14 6.40 -0.12
C GLU A 169 18.23 6.78 0.90
N GLY A 170 18.22 8.03 1.37
CA GLY A 170 19.16 8.46 2.40
C GLY A 170 19.01 9.91 2.82
N LEU A 171 19.46 10.21 4.04
CA LEU A 171 19.50 11.56 4.60
C LEU A 171 20.88 12.20 4.36
N LYS A 172 20.91 13.38 3.75
CA LYS A 172 22.17 14.05 3.34
C LYS A 172 23.08 14.42 4.52
N GLN A 173 22.49 14.78 5.66
CA GLN A 173 23.22 15.22 6.86
C GLN A 173 23.37 14.12 7.91
N PHE A 174 22.70 12.98 7.71
CA PHE A 174 22.67 11.87 8.65
C PHE A 174 22.92 10.57 7.89
N PRO A 175 24.16 10.34 7.44
CA PRO A 175 24.49 9.11 6.74
C PRO A 175 24.23 7.92 7.66
N GLU A 176 23.64 6.85 7.11
CA GLU A 176 23.38 5.63 7.86
C GLU A 176 24.69 5.09 8.42
N GLN A 177 24.75 4.95 9.74
CA GLN A 177 25.86 4.25 10.38
C GLN A 177 25.63 2.76 10.24
N PRO A 178 26.64 1.98 9.80
CA PRO A 178 26.53 0.54 9.84
C PRO A 178 26.35 0.10 11.30
N ALA A 179 25.49 -0.91 11.52
CA ALA A 179 25.26 -1.44 12.86
C ALA A 179 26.60 -1.91 13.48
N PRO A 180 26.91 -1.53 14.74
CA PRO A 180 28.20 -1.84 15.37
C PRO A 180 28.45 -3.35 15.57
N ASP A 181 27.41 -4.17 15.52
CA ASP A 181 27.46 -5.62 15.61
C ASP A 181 27.55 -6.32 14.24
N GLY A 182 27.55 -5.55 13.14
CA GLY A 182 27.64 -6.09 11.77
C GLY A 182 26.49 -7.01 11.38
N HIS A 183 25.36 -7.01 12.10
CA HIS A 183 24.19 -7.81 11.75
C HIS A 183 23.27 -7.06 10.78
N MET A 184 23.84 -6.62 9.66
CA MET A 184 23.13 -6.49 8.40
C MET A 184 23.53 -7.71 7.58
N THR A 185 22.58 -8.35 6.89
CA THR A 185 22.83 -9.46 5.95
C THR A 185 24.22 -9.35 5.34
N GLY A 186 25.09 -10.32 5.64
CA GLY A 186 26.52 -10.21 5.34
C GLY A 186 26.80 -9.81 3.88
N ILE A 187 28.03 -9.38 3.62
CA ILE A 187 28.62 -8.96 2.33
C ILE A 187 28.17 -9.78 1.10
N THR A 188 27.72 -11.01 1.34
CA THR A 188 27.18 -11.95 0.36
C THR A 188 25.66 -11.86 0.31
N SER A 189 25.11 -11.46 -0.85
CA SER A 189 23.67 -11.45 -1.10
C SER A 189 23.04 -12.82 -0.78
N TRP A 190 21.75 -12.85 -0.38
CA TRP A 190 21.00 -14.10 -0.19
C TRP A 190 21.04 -15.03 -1.41
N ALA A 191 21.13 -14.47 -2.61
CA ALA A 191 21.28 -15.24 -3.84
C ALA A 191 22.66 -15.90 -3.94
N SER A 192 23.73 -15.16 -3.63
CA SER A 192 25.09 -15.70 -3.57
C SER A 192 25.22 -16.77 -2.48
N GLN A 193 24.67 -16.56 -1.28
CA GLN A 193 24.67 -17.55 -0.20
C GLN A 193 23.96 -18.84 -0.60
N ARG A 194 22.82 -18.75 -1.30
CA ARG A 194 22.10 -19.93 -1.83
C ARG A 194 22.88 -20.62 -2.94
N SER A 195 23.55 -19.89 -3.82
CA SER A 195 24.38 -20.50 -4.87
C SER A 195 25.56 -21.29 -4.29
N GLU A 196 26.17 -20.79 -3.20
CA GLU A 196 27.27 -21.45 -2.50
C GLU A 196 26.80 -22.70 -1.74
N ALA A 197 25.62 -22.64 -1.13
CA ALA A 197 25.01 -23.77 -0.42
C ALA A 197 24.53 -24.88 -1.35
N ILE A 198 24.01 -24.54 -2.55
CA ILE A 198 23.57 -25.51 -3.55
C ILE A 198 24.76 -26.24 -4.20
N ASN A 199 25.88 -25.56 -4.42
CA ASN A 199 27.03 -26.16 -5.12
C ASN A 199 27.91 -27.07 -4.23
N ASN A 200 27.80 -26.97 -2.90
CA ASN A 200 28.62 -27.74 -1.96
C ASN A 200 27.88 -28.89 -1.26
N VAL A 201 26.62 -29.14 -1.59
CA VAL A 201 25.82 -30.22 -1.01
C VAL A 201 25.16 -30.98 -2.14
N ASP A 202 25.45 -32.28 -2.23
CA ASP A 202 24.70 -33.23 -3.04
C ASP A 202 23.67 -33.90 -2.11
N PRO A 203 22.41 -33.40 -2.05
CA PRO A 203 21.45 -33.90 -1.08
C PRO A 203 20.96 -35.29 -1.49
N GLU A 204 21.06 -36.25 -0.58
CA GLU A 204 20.49 -37.58 -0.79
C GLU A 204 18.95 -37.55 -0.90
N ILE A 205 18.32 -36.51 -0.32
CA ILE A 205 16.85 -36.31 -0.35
C ILE A 205 16.53 -34.81 -0.53
N LEU A 206 15.71 -34.49 -1.53
CA LEU A 206 15.21 -33.15 -1.85
C LEU A 206 13.74 -33.03 -1.41
N ILE A 207 13.45 -32.12 -0.47
CA ILE A 207 12.08 -31.79 -0.05
C ILE A 207 11.74 -30.38 -0.55
N ILE A 208 10.74 -30.28 -1.44
CA ILE A 208 10.20 -29.00 -1.93
C ILE A 208 8.79 -28.84 -1.36
N GLY A 209 8.54 -27.80 -0.55
CA GLY A 209 7.19 -27.46 -0.08
C GLY A 209 6.99 -27.09 1.39
N GLY A 210 7.98 -26.48 2.06
CA GLY A 210 7.79 -25.91 3.41
C GLY A 210 7.33 -24.45 3.37
N GLY A 211 6.10 -24.19 2.90
CA GLY A 211 5.53 -22.84 2.89
C GLY A 211 5.41 -22.25 4.30
N GLN A 212 5.82 -20.99 4.45
CA GLN A 212 5.56 -20.19 5.65
C GLN A 212 4.14 -19.62 5.57
N LYS A 213 3.39 -19.72 6.67
CA LYS A 213 2.09 -19.05 6.86
C LYS A 213 2.30 -17.66 7.44
#